data_AF-A0A3N1J667-F1
#
_entry.id   AF-A0A3N1J667-F1
#
_cell.length_a   1.000
_cell.length_b   1.000
_cell.length_c   1.000
_cell.angle_alpha   90.00
_cell.angle_beta   90.00
_cell.angle_gamma   90.00
#
_symmetry.space_group_name_H-M   'P 1'
#
loop_
_entity.id
_entity.type
_entity.pdbx_description
1 polymer ?
#
loop_
_entity_poly.entity_id
_entity_poly.type
_entity_poly.pdbx_seq_one_letter_code
_entity_poly.pdbx_strand_id
1 'polypeptide(L)'
;MSALLEQLHTITETKITIPAEISALYHWIEQNGLIEKYDSGFLGGRISEEWDNVPDVTFTASYHDALRYWFDVPAVTEEIAARLVIFASSGADGSMLGMWLDDDRQVRFVHLGSGSGSQLCCIVARNARDFLSLLAVGYNELGMVYDFSLSPEEVHEGGELNASFLEWLKETFNITRPENAAQIVGETPEIWCETTSDPFCLWCNKQFGS
;
A
#
# COMPACT_ATOMS: atom_id res chain seq x y z
N MET A 1 -4.12 10.41 19.20
CA MET A 1 -4.15 9.79 17.86
C MET A 1 -2.72 9.33 17.60
N SER A 2 -2.49 8.26 16.83
CA SER A 2 -1.12 7.85 16.51
C SER A 2 -0.41 8.96 15.72
N ALA A 3 0.90 9.13 15.89
CA ALA A 3 1.68 10.15 15.18
C ALA A 3 1.72 9.91 13.65
N LEU A 4 1.82 8.65 13.22
CA LEU A 4 1.67 8.26 11.81
C LEU A 4 0.29 8.63 11.27
N LEU A 5 -0.77 8.43 12.07
CA LEU A 5 -2.14 8.78 11.69
C LEU A 5 -2.36 10.29 11.61
N GLU A 6 -1.81 11.05 12.56
CA GLU A 6 -1.79 12.52 12.54
C GLU A 6 -1.09 13.07 11.29
N GLN A 7 0.05 12.47 10.93
CA GLN A 7 0.78 12.83 9.73
C GLN A 7 -0.05 12.55 8.47
N LEU A 8 -0.66 11.37 8.36
CA LEU A 8 -1.51 11.02 7.22
C LEU A 8 -2.71 11.98 7.11
N HIS A 9 -3.36 12.32 8.22
CA HIS A 9 -4.44 13.31 8.22
C HIS A 9 -4.02 14.71 7.79
N THR A 10 -2.78 15.10 8.08
CA THR A 10 -2.26 16.44 7.74
C THR A 10 -2.04 16.59 6.24
N ILE A 11 -1.67 15.50 5.54
CA ILE A 11 -1.47 15.51 4.09
C ILE A 11 -2.75 15.19 3.30
N THR A 12 -3.79 14.67 3.95
CA THR A 12 -5.05 14.38 3.27
C THR A 12 -5.92 15.63 3.17
N GLU A 13 -5.95 16.25 1.99
CA GLU A 13 -7.10 17.07 1.55
C GLU A 13 -8.23 16.20 0.95
N THR A 14 -8.10 14.88 1.09
CA THR A 14 -8.89 13.89 0.38
C THR A 14 -10.25 13.66 1.02
N LYS A 15 -11.21 13.15 0.24
CA LYS A 15 -12.52 12.71 0.77
C LYS A 15 -12.47 11.32 1.39
N ILE A 16 -11.28 10.75 1.56
CA ILE A 16 -11.08 9.38 2.03
C ILE A 16 -11.20 9.38 3.55
N THR A 17 -12.12 8.57 4.06
CA THR A 17 -12.13 8.23 5.49
C THR A 17 -11.17 7.08 5.72
N ILE A 18 -10.16 7.29 6.57
CA ILE A 18 -9.19 6.25 6.91
C ILE A 18 -9.92 5.11 7.64
N PRO A 19 -9.83 3.85 7.16
CA PRO A 19 -10.47 2.72 7.82
C PRO A 19 -9.94 2.50 9.24
N ALA A 20 -10.82 2.01 10.12
CA ALA A 20 -10.47 1.76 11.53
C ALA A 20 -9.34 0.74 11.67
N GLU A 21 -9.26 -0.24 10.76
CA GLU A 21 -8.22 -1.26 10.71
C GLU A 21 -6.83 -0.67 10.40
N ILE A 22 -6.77 0.32 9.50
CA ILE A 22 -5.52 1.04 9.20
C ILE A 22 -5.12 1.93 10.38
N SER A 23 -6.10 2.57 11.02
CA SER A 23 -5.84 3.30 12.26
C SER A 23 -5.28 2.38 13.34
N ALA A 24 -5.84 1.18 13.51
CA ALA A 24 -5.35 0.18 14.46
C ALA A 24 -3.95 -0.31 14.12
N LEU A 25 -3.64 -0.52 12.83
CA LEU A 25 -2.29 -0.86 12.36
C LEU A 25 -1.26 0.20 12.79
N TYR A 26 -1.55 1.49 12.56
CA TYR A 26 -0.62 2.56 12.96
C TYR A 26 -0.42 2.62 14.49
N HIS A 27 -1.47 2.43 15.27
CA HIS A 27 -1.33 2.33 16.73
C HIS A 27 -0.50 1.11 17.13
N TRP A 28 -0.69 -0.04 16.50
CA TRP A 28 0.10 -1.24 16.79
C TRP A 28 1.58 -1.03 16.46
N ILE A 29 1.90 -0.45 15.30
CA ILE A 29 3.28 -0.12 14.90
C ILE A 29 3.94 0.78 15.97
N GLU A 30 3.26 1.85 16.38
CA GLU A 30 3.78 2.79 17.38
C GLU A 30 3.92 2.16 18.77
N GLN A 31 2.95 1.36 19.20
CA GLN A 31 3.00 0.68 20.51
C GLN A 31 4.15 -0.33 20.61
N ASN A 32 4.57 -0.90 19.49
CA ASN A 32 5.71 -1.81 19.42
C ASN A 32 7.03 -1.07 19.12
N GLY A 33 7.03 0.27 19.06
CA GLY A 33 8.24 1.05 18.81
C GLY A 33 8.79 0.93 17.38
N LEU A 34 7.99 0.44 16.44
CA LEU A 34 8.39 0.15 15.06
C LEU A 34 8.32 1.40 14.16
N ILE A 35 8.79 2.52 14.69
CA ILE A 35 8.77 3.83 14.02
C ILE A 35 10.16 4.42 13.88
N GLU A 36 10.38 5.11 12.78
CA GLU A 36 11.59 5.86 12.49
C GLU A 36 11.23 7.28 12.08
N LYS A 37 12.07 8.25 12.46
CA LYS A 37 11.94 9.64 12.01
C LYS A 37 12.99 9.93 10.95
N TYR A 38 12.55 10.36 9.79
CA TYR A 38 13.41 10.76 8.70
C TYR A 38 13.89 12.20 8.84
N ASP A 39 15.03 12.51 8.21
CA ASP A 39 15.60 13.86 8.17
C ASP A 39 14.65 14.90 7.56
N SER A 40 13.76 14.47 6.68
CA SER A 40 12.68 15.29 6.10
C SER A 40 11.62 15.73 7.10
N GLY A 41 11.64 15.18 8.33
CA GLY A 41 10.64 15.41 9.37
C GLY A 41 9.46 14.43 9.34
N PHE A 42 9.35 13.62 8.29
CA PHE A 42 8.34 12.56 8.20
C PHE A 42 8.66 11.38 9.12
N LEU A 43 7.61 10.71 9.58
CA LEU A 43 7.67 9.42 10.26
C LEU A 43 7.43 8.29 9.26
N GLY A 44 8.25 7.25 9.37
CA GLY A 44 8.05 5.95 8.75
C GLY A 44 7.73 4.90 9.81
N GLY A 45 6.82 3.99 9.48
CA GLY A 45 6.49 2.83 10.32
C GLY A 45 6.63 1.54 9.52
N ARG A 46 7.10 0.47 10.15
CA ARG A 46 7.18 -0.87 9.54
C ARG A 46 6.48 -1.88 10.44
N ILE A 47 6.07 -3.01 9.89
CA ILE A 47 5.57 -4.13 10.71
C ILE A 47 6.69 -5.03 11.23
N SER A 48 7.95 -4.69 10.96
CA SER A 48 9.15 -5.38 11.45
C SER A 48 10.28 -4.39 11.71
N GLU A 49 11.13 -4.69 12.68
CA GLU A 49 12.36 -3.94 12.98
C GLU A 49 13.44 -4.20 11.92
N GLU A 50 13.61 -5.45 11.52
CA GLU A 50 14.63 -5.85 10.56
C GLU A 50 14.21 -5.50 9.12
N TRP A 51 15.16 -4.97 8.34
CA TRP A 51 14.94 -4.57 6.95
C TRP A 51 14.78 -5.77 6.02
N ASP A 52 15.40 -6.90 6.34
CA ASP A 52 15.31 -8.14 5.57
C ASP A 52 14.01 -8.92 5.83
N ASN A 53 13.18 -8.48 6.77
CA ASN A 53 11.89 -9.10 7.07
C ASN A 53 10.79 -8.62 6.13
N VAL A 54 9.81 -9.49 5.91
CA VAL A 54 8.73 -9.28 4.95
C VAL A 54 7.43 -8.87 5.63
N PRO A 55 6.55 -8.13 4.92
CA PRO A 55 6.79 -7.46 3.64
C PRO A 55 7.66 -6.20 3.82
N ASP A 56 8.38 -5.81 2.77
CA ASP A 56 9.12 -4.54 2.72
C ASP A 56 8.17 -3.37 2.43
N VAL A 57 7.35 -3.04 3.43
CA VAL A 57 6.38 -1.95 3.39
C VAL A 57 6.70 -0.96 4.49
N THR A 58 6.89 0.30 4.10
CA THR A 58 7.09 1.40 5.02
C THR A 58 5.91 2.35 4.95
N PHE A 59 5.12 2.41 6.02
CA PHE A 59 3.99 3.33 6.16
C PHE A 59 4.50 4.75 6.41
N THR A 60 4.27 5.64 5.45
CA THR A 60 4.73 7.02 5.50
C THR A 60 3.89 7.89 4.58
N ALA A 61 3.78 9.16 4.93
CA ALA A 61 3.15 10.20 4.11
C ALA A 61 4.14 10.85 3.12
N SER A 62 5.44 10.56 3.22
CA SER A 62 6.50 11.29 2.51
C SER A 62 6.44 11.16 0.98
N TYR A 63 5.74 10.15 0.46
CA TYR A 63 5.62 9.91 -0.98
C TYR A 63 4.43 10.62 -1.62
N HIS A 64 3.60 11.33 -0.86
CA HIS A 64 2.42 11.99 -1.42
C HIS A 64 2.78 13.03 -2.49
N ASP A 65 3.85 13.81 -2.27
CA ASP A 65 4.33 14.80 -3.24
C ASP A 65 4.90 14.17 -4.52
N ALA A 66 5.21 12.87 -4.50
CA ALA A 66 5.71 12.14 -5.67
C ALA A 66 4.60 11.89 -6.71
N LEU A 67 3.32 12.02 -6.35
CA LEU A 67 2.18 11.78 -7.24
C LEU A 67 2.26 12.61 -8.53
N ARG A 68 2.70 13.88 -8.46
CA ARG A 68 2.81 14.73 -9.66
C ARG A 68 3.80 14.18 -10.68
N TYR A 69 4.90 13.57 -10.21
CA TYR A 69 5.87 12.95 -11.09
C TYR A 69 5.35 11.63 -11.64
N TRP A 70 4.66 10.84 -10.81
CA TRP A 70 4.07 9.59 -11.24
C TRP A 70 3.03 9.79 -12.35
N PHE A 71 2.15 10.79 -12.22
CA PHE A 71 1.13 11.12 -13.23
C PHE A 71 1.65 11.97 -14.41
N ASP A 72 2.94 12.35 -14.40
CA ASP A 72 3.53 13.28 -15.39
C ASP A 72 2.73 14.59 -15.53
N VAL A 73 2.41 15.22 -14.40
CA VAL A 73 1.66 16.48 -14.32
C VAL A 73 2.46 17.55 -13.57
N PRO A 74 2.32 18.85 -13.91
CA PRO A 74 3.05 19.91 -13.22
C PRO A 74 2.68 20.04 -11.74
N ALA A 75 1.41 19.74 -11.40
CA ALA A 75 0.86 19.71 -10.06
C ALA A 75 -0.28 18.66 -9.98
N VAL A 76 -0.51 18.12 -8.79
CA VAL A 76 -1.61 17.17 -8.53
C VAL A 76 -2.94 17.87 -8.77
N THR A 77 -3.82 17.27 -9.59
CA THR A 77 -5.14 17.82 -9.91
C THR A 77 -6.12 17.63 -8.74
N GLU A 78 -7.21 18.40 -8.72
CA GLU A 78 -8.27 18.23 -7.70
C GLU A 78 -8.88 16.81 -7.72
N GLU A 79 -8.98 16.18 -8.90
CA GLU A 79 -9.50 14.81 -9.03
C GLU A 79 -8.56 13.79 -8.37
N ILE A 80 -7.25 13.90 -8.61
CA ILE A 80 -6.26 13.02 -7.97
C ILE A 80 -6.24 13.29 -6.46
N ALA A 81 -6.12 14.55 -6.04
CA ALA A 81 -6.05 14.92 -4.62
C ALA A 81 -7.31 14.50 -3.85
N ALA A 82 -8.50 14.59 -4.45
CA ALA A 82 -9.74 14.21 -3.78
C ALA A 82 -9.91 12.69 -3.60
N ARG A 83 -9.25 11.88 -4.45
CA ARG A 83 -9.53 10.44 -4.58
C ARG A 83 -8.34 9.53 -4.30
N LEU A 84 -7.11 10.02 -4.22
CA LEU A 84 -5.93 9.19 -4.00
C LEU A 84 -5.05 9.78 -2.91
N VAL A 85 -4.67 8.94 -1.94
CA VAL A 85 -3.64 9.27 -0.96
C VAL A 85 -2.62 8.15 -0.89
N ILE A 86 -1.34 8.50 -1.04
CA ILE A 86 -0.21 7.60 -0.79
C ILE A 86 0.06 7.54 0.71
N PHE A 87 0.13 6.33 1.25
CA PHE A 87 0.29 6.08 2.69
C PHE A 87 1.40 5.09 3.04
N ALA A 88 2.03 4.47 2.03
CA ALA A 88 3.22 3.65 2.21
C ALA A 88 4.06 3.54 0.93
N SER A 89 5.34 3.20 1.08
CA SER A 89 6.14 2.59 0.01
C SER A 89 6.05 1.07 0.07
N SER A 90 6.27 0.40 -1.05
CA SER A 90 6.20 -1.07 -1.18
C SER A 90 7.44 -1.63 -1.88
N GLY A 91 8.60 -1.48 -1.24
CA GLY A 91 9.90 -1.86 -1.75
C GLY A 91 10.86 -0.68 -1.91
N ALA A 92 12.09 -0.99 -2.31
CA ALA A 92 13.16 -0.01 -2.52
C ALA A 92 13.10 0.65 -3.91
N ASP A 93 12.27 0.14 -4.82
CA ASP A 93 12.21 0.58 -6.22
C ASP A 93 11.45 1.91 -6.42
N GLY A 94 10.84 2.44 -5.35
CA GLY A 94 10.02 3.65 -5.39
C GLY A 94 8.54 3.41 -5.67
N SER A 95 8.10 2.14 -5.71
CA SER A 95 6.68 1.79 -5.78
C SER A 95 5.94 2.20 -4.51
N MET A 96 4.67 2.54 -4.70
CA MET A 96 3.84 3.13 -3.66
C MET A 96 2.57 2.33 -3.43
N LEU A 97 2.07 2.39 -2.20
CA LEU A 97 0.73 1.95 -1.84
C LEU A 97 -0.15 3.16 -1.54
N GLY A 98 -1.34 3.14 -2.12
CA GLY A 98 -2.34 4.18 -1.98
C GLY A 98 -3.67 3.66 -1.44
N MET A 99 -4.44 4.57 -0.85
CA MET A 99 -5.88 4.42 -0.70
C MET A 99 -6.54 5.24 -1.81
N TRP A 100 -7.44 4.60 -2.56
CA TRP A 100 -8.18 5.21 -3.66
C TRP A 100 -9.69 5.17 -3.39
N LEU A 101 -10.38 6.29 -3.60
CA LEU A 101 -11.84 6.36 -3.54
C LEU A 101 -12.41 6.01 -4.92
N ASP A 102 -13.02 4.84 -5.06
CA ASP A 102 -13.62 4.40 -6.31
C ASP A 102 -14.91 5.16 -6.66
N ASP A 103 -15.48 4.89 -7.83
CA ASP A 103 -16.69 5.57 -8.31
C ASP A 103 -17.93 5.24 -7.44
N ASP A 104 -17.91 4.11 -6.74
CA ASP A 104 -18.93 3.68 -5.77
C ASP A 104 -18.66 4.22 -4.35
N ARG A 105 -17.72 5.17 -4.22
CA ARG A 105 -17.30 5.79 -2.95
C ARG A 105 -16.75 4.80 -1.92
N GLN A 106 -16.19 3.69 -2.38
CA GLN A 106 -15.50 2.72 -1.54
C GLN A 106 -14.00 3.00 -1.55
N VAL A 107 -13.37 2.83 -0.38
CA VAL A 107 -11.92 2.91 -0.26
C VAL A 107 -11.31 1.59 -0.73
N ARG A 108 -10.46 1.65 -1.75
CA ARG A 108 -9.65 0.55 -2.27
C ARG A 108 -8.19 0.77 -1.91
N PHE A 109 -7.44 -0.31 -1.82
CA PHE A 109 -6.01 -0.30 -1.61
C PHE A 109 -5.35 -0.62 -2.94
N VAL A 110 -4.43 0.24 -3.36
CA VAL A 110 -3.89 0.25 -4.71
C VAL A 110 -2.38 0.25 -4.69
N HIS A 111 -1.78 -0.37 -5.70
CA HIS A 111 -0.34 -0.33 -5.95
C HIS A 111 -0.05 0.57 -7.14
N LEU A 112 0.98 1.40 -7.02
CA LEU A 112 1.50 2.24 -8.08
C LEU A 112 2.97 1.88 -8.27
N GLY A 113 3.26 1.11 -9.32
CA GLY A 113 4.61 0.74 -9.69
C GLY A 113 5.46 1.97 -10.01
N SER A 114 6.75 1.92 -9.66
CA SER A 114 7.72 2.99 -9.94
C SER A 114 7.91 3.33 -11.43
N GLY A 115 7.49 2.44 -12.33
CA GLY A 115 7.67 2.53 -13.78
C GLY A 115 9.00 1.95 -14.28
N SER A 116 10.08 2.06 -13.49
CA SER A 116 11.39 1.48 -13.82
C SER A 116 11.69 0.15 -13.13
N GLY A 117 11.19 -0.04 -11.90
CA GLY A 117 11.37 -1.26 -11.12
C GLY A 117 10.14 -2.18 -11.17
N SER A 118 8.95 -1.59 -11.09
CA SER A 118 7.68 -2.28 -11.26
C SER A 118 6.75 -1.47 -12.12
N GLN A 119 6.04 -2.14 -13.03
CA GLN A 119 4.93 -1.56 -13.78
C GLN A 119 3.56 -1.96 -13.20
N LEU A 120 3.50 -2.67 -12.07
CA LEU A 120 2.23 -3.10 -11.49
C LEU A 120 1.35 -1.90 -11.09
N CYS A 121 0.13 -1.81 -11.63
CA CYS A 121 -0.80 -0.71 -11.35
C CYS A 121 -2.21 -1.25 -11.16
N CYS A 122 -2.60 -1.58 -9.93
CA CYS A 122 -3.88 -2.27 -9.70
C CYS A 122 -4.46 -2.06 -8.31
N ILE A 123 -5.69 -2.53 -8.11
CA ILE A 123 -6.25 -2.76 -6.78
C ILE A 123 -5.61 -4.02 -6.19
N VAL A 124 -4.83 -3.82 -5.12
CA VAL A 124 -4.22 -4.92 -4.36
C VAL A 124 -5.10 -5.43 -3.22
N ALA A 125 -6.08 -4.64 -2.77
CA ALA A 125 -7.09 -5.11 -1.82
C ALA A 125 -8.37 -4.27 -1.88
N ARG A 126 -9.53 -4.93 -1.71
CA ARG A 126 -10.85 -4.28 -1.84
C ARG A 126 -11.29 -3.53 -0.59
N ASN A 127 -10.71 -3.86 0.56
CA ASN A 127 -10.99 -3.25 1.85
C ASN A 127 -9.78 -3.40 2.79
N ALA A 128 -9.84 -2.80 3.97
CA ALA A 128 -8.70 -2.75 4.88
C ALA A 128 -8.33 -4.12 5.47
N ARG A 129 -9.31 -5.03 5.68
CA ARG A 129 -9.04 -6.38 6.16
C ARG A 129 -8.36 -7.23 5.10
N ASP A 130 -8.75 -7.08 3.84
CA ASP A 130 -8.08 -7.71 2.71
C ASP A 130 -6.63 -7.21 2.60
N PHE A 131 -6.41 -5.91 2.79
CA PHE A 131 -5.07 -5.32 2.79
C PHE A 131 -4.21 -5.84 3.94
N LEU A 132 -4.74 -5.91 5.18
CA LEU A 132 -4.04 -6.52 6.30
C LEU A 132 -3.73 -8.01 6.05
N SER A 133 -4.65 -8.72 5.39
CA SER A 133 -4.44 -10.12 5.00
C SER A 133 -3.34 -10.24 3.95
N LEU A 134 -3.25 -9.31 3.00
CA LEU A 134 -2.16 -9.25 2.01
C LEU A 134 -0.79 -9.06 2.68
N LEU A 135 -0.68 -8.15 3.64
CA LEU A 135 0.55 -7.98 4.42
C LEU A 135 0.90 -9.27 5.19
N ALA A 136 -0.10 -9.97 5.71
CA ALA A 136 0.07 -11.23 6.41
C ALA A 136 0.48 -12.41 5.51
N VAL A 137 0.31 -12.30 4.18
CA VAL A 137 0.85 -13.31 3.26
C VAL A 137 2.38 -13.29 3.35
N GLY A 138 2.98 -12.09 3.30
CA GLY A 138 4.42 -11.88 3.49
C GLY A 138 5.24 -11.87 2.20
N TYR A 139 4.71 -11.38 1.08
CA TYR A 139 5.56 -11.09 -0.09
C TYR A 139 6.56 -9.98 0.23
N ASN A 140 7.82 -10.13 -0.17
CA ASN A 140 8.84 -9.10 0.05
C ASN A 140 8.47 -7.75 -0.59
N GLU A 141 8.48 -7.66 -1.92
CA GLU A 141 8.07 -6.47 -2.66
C GLU A 141 6.87 -6.79 -3.55
N LEU A 142 5.74 -6.13 -3.31
CA LEU A 142 4.50 -6.39 -4.06
C LEU A 142 4.66 -6.14 -5.56
N GLY A 143 5.46 -5.14 -5.92
CA GLY A 143 5.75 -4.81 -7.33
C GLY A 143 6.55 -5.88 -8.08
N MET A 144 7.15 -6.84 -7.38
CA MET A 144 7.96 -7.93 -7.95
C MET A 144 7.19 -9.26 -8.04
N VAL A 145 5.96 -9.32 -7.53
CA VAL A 145 5.14 -10.53 -7.57
C VAL A 145 4.51 -10.67 -8.96
N TYR A 146 4.98 -11.64 -9.74
CA TYR A 146 4.48 -11.91 -11.10
C TYR A 146 3.24 -12.81 -11.12
N ASP A 147 2.98 -13.56 -10.04
CA ASP A 147 1.82 -14.44 -9.90
C ASP A 147 1.41 -14.56 -8.42
N PHE A 148 0.29 -13.93 -8.05
CA PHE A 148 -0.24 -13.95 -6.67
C PHE A 148 -0.91 -15.27 -6.28
N SER A 149 -0.97 -16.27 -7.17
CA SER A 149 -1.36 -17.65 -6.81
C SER A 149 -0.22 -18.47 -6.21
N LEU A 150 1.01 -17.99 -6.33
CA LEU A 150 2.17 -18.56 -5.68
C LEU A 150 2.32 -18.03 -4.26
N SER A 151 2.81 -18.87 -3.35
CA SER A 151 3.22 -18.44 -2.01
C SER A 151 4.44 -17.51 -2.09
N PRO A 152 4.69 -16.65 -1.07
CA PRO A 152 5.92 -15.84 -1.03
C PRO A 152 7.20 -16.66 -1.19
N GLU A 153 7.24 -17.83 -0.56
CA GLU A 153 8.37 -18.75 -0.59
C GLU A 153 8.62 -19.34 -1.99
N GLU A 154 7.63 -19.33 -2.88
CA GLU A 154 7.77 -19.69 -4.30
C GLU A 154 8.19 -18.49 -5.17
N VAL A 155 7.90 -17.26 -4.74
CA VAL A 155 8.18 -16.02 -5.49
C VAL A 155 9.58 -15.47 -5.19
N HIS A 156 10.04 -15.56 -3.94
CA HIS A 156 11.36 -15.12 -3.52
C HIS A 156 11.94 -16.00 -2.43
N GLU A 157 13.26 -15.99 -2.29
CA GLU A 157 13.94 -16.66 -1.19
C GLU A 157 14.07 -15.72 0.02
N GLY A 158 13.93 -16.28 1.23
CA GLY A 158 14.23 -15.59 2.47
C GLY A 158 13.15 -14.62 2.97
N GLY A 159 13.46 -13.96 4.08
CA GLY A 159 12.59 -13.03 4.78
C GLY A 159 11.70 -13.71 5.82
N GLU A 160 11.70 -13.17 7.04
CA GLU A 160 10.83 -13.64 8.11
C GLU A 160 9.63 -12.71 8.27
N LEU A 161 8.44 -13.29 8.41
CA LEU A 161 7.24 -12.53 8.71
C LEU A 161 7.12 -12.33 10.22
N ASN A 162 6.76 -11.13 10.65
CA ASN A 162 6.67 -10.81 12.07
C ASN A 162 5.57 -11.65 12.76
N ALA A 163 5.97 -12.57 13.64
CA ALA A 163 5.06 -13.44 14.37
C ALA A 163 4.10 -12.66 15.30
N SER A 164 4.57 -11.59 15.94
CA SER A 164 3.74 -10.73 16.80
C SER A 164 2.70 -9.96 15.99
N PHE A 165 3.02 -9.57 14.75
CA PHE A 165 2.05 -8.99 13.82
C PHE A 165 0.95 -10.01 13.46
N LEU A 166 1.33 -11.24 13.13
CA LEU A 166 0.37 -12.31 12.83
C LEU A 166 -0.54 -12.64 14.03
N GLU A 167 0.03 -12.69 15.23
CA GLU A 167 -0.73 -12.91 16.47
C GLU A 167 -1.72 -11.77 16.69
N TRP A 168 -1.27 -10.52 16.56
CA TRP A 168 -2.13 -9.34 16.67
C TRP A 168 -3.28 -9.34 15.65
N LEU A 169 -3.02 -9.70 14.40
CA LEU A 169 -4.04 -9.82 13.36
C LEU A 169 -5.10 -10.88 13.69
N LYS A 170 -4.65 -12.02 14.24
CA LYS A 170 -5.53 -13.11 14.66
C LYS A 170 -6.41 -12.69 15.84
N GLU A 171 -5.83 -12.04 16.85
CA GLU A 171 -6.56 -11.63 18.05
C GLU A 171 -7.52 -10.46 17.79
N THR A 172 -7.08 -9.47 17.01
CA THR A 172 -7.82 -8.22 16.80
C THR A 172 -8.87 -8.34 15.71
N PHE A 173 -8.53 -9.05 14.63
CA PHE A 173 -9.35 -9.12 13.44
C PHE A 173 -9.80 -10.52 13.06
N ASN A 174 -9.34 -11.58 13.76
CA ASN A 174 -9.55 -12.96 13.33
C ASN A 174 -9.04 -13.21 11.90
N ILE A 175 -7.91 -12.58 11.56
CA ILE A 175 -7.20 -12.78 10.30
C ILE A 175 -6.06 -13.78 10.56
N THR A 176 -6.01 -14.85 9.76
CA THR A 176 -4.91 -15.82 9.75
C THR A 176 -4.12 -15.66 8.46
N ARG A 177 -2.80 -15.89 8.50
CA ARG A 177 -1.93 -15.87 7.31
C ARG A 177 -2.52 -16.74 6.18
N PRO A 178 -2.92 -16.14 5.05
CA PRO A 178 -3.23 -16.89 3.84
C PRO A 178 -1.94 -17.49 3.25
N GLU A 179 -2.07 -18.57 2.49
CA GLU A 179 -0.94 -19.19 1.77
C GLU A 179 -0.42 -18.30 0.64
N ASN A 180 -1.34 -17.63 -0.07
CA ASN A 180 -1.05 -16.72 -1.18
C ASN A 180 -2.15 -15.63 -1.25
N ALA A 181 -2.02 -14.69 -2.20
CA ALA A 181 -2.97 -13.59 -2.34
C ALA A 181 -3.95 -13.71 -3.53
N ALA A 182 -4.09 -14.87 -4.18
CA ALA A 182 -4.97 -15.02 -5.36
C ALA A 182 -6.46 -14.76 -5.08
N GLN A 183 -6.89 -14.83 -3.81
CA GLN A 183 -8.26 -14.46 -3.40
C GLN A 183 -8.41 -12.98 -3.00
N ILE A 184 -7.29 -12.25 -2.90
CA ILE A 184 -7.23 -10.87 -2.42
C ILE A 184 -6.94 -9.93 -3.60
N VAL A 185 -5.85 -10.19 -4.33
CA VAL A 185 -5.42 -9.42 -5.49
C VAL A 185 -6.15 -9.96 -6.72
N GLY A 186 -6.77 -9.05 -7.47
CA GLY A 186 -7.52 -9.38 -8.68
C GLY A 186 -6.63 -9.38 -9.92
N GLU A 187 -7.00 -8.57 -10.90
CA GLU A 187 -6.19 -8.37 -12.10
C GLU A 187 -4.94 -7.56 -11.76
N THR A 188 -3.81 -7.88 -12.40
CA THR A 188 -2.51 -7.25 -12.17
C THR A 188 -1.98 -6.59 -13.45
N PRO A 189 -2.69 -5.61 -14.03
CA PRO A 189 -2.22 -4.93 -15.22
C PRO A 189 -0.96 -4.10 -14.95
N GLU A 190 -0.25 -3.83 -16.04
CA GLU A 190 0.82 -2.84 -16.08
C GLU A 190 0.25 -1.42 -16.23
N ILE A 191 1.02 -0.40 -15.83
CA ILE A 191 0.70 1.01 -16.08
C ILE A 191 0.37 1.21 -17.57
N TRP A 192 -0.65 2.01 -17.88
CA TRP A 192 -1.14 2.29 -19.24
C TRP A 192 -1.82 1.12 -19.96
N CYS A 193 -2.05 -0.03 -19.30
CA CYS A 193 -2.81 -1.12 -19.91
C CYS A 193 -4.25 -0.66 -20.22
N GLU A 194 -4.59 -0.52 -21.50
CA GLU A 194 -5.92 -0.08 -21.94
C GLU A 194 -6.95 -1.22 -21.99
N THR A 195 -6.49 -2.46 -22.07
CA THR A 195 -7.35 -3.65 -22.20
C THR A 195 -7.72 -4.28 -20.85
N THR A 196 -7.25 -3.70 -19.76
CA THR A 196 -7.54 -4.18 -18.41
C THR A 196 -8.98 -3.92 -18.00
N SER A 197 -9.48 -4.73 -17.06
CA SER A 197 -10.72 -4.47 -16.34
C SER A 197 -10.50 -3.89 -14.94
N ASP A 198 -9.25 -3.72 -14.50
CA ASP A 198 -8.94 -3.08 -13.22
C ASP A 198 -9.37 -1.60 -13.24
N PRO A 199 -10.32 -1.19 -12.37
CA PRO A 199 -10.88 0.14 -12.42
C PRO A 199 -9.89 1.22 -11.97
N PHE A 200 -8.91 0.89 -11.12
CA PHE A 200 -7.90 1.84 -10.70
C PHE A 200 -6.93 2.13 -11.85
N CYS A 201 -6.44 1.09 -12.54
CA CYS A 201 -5.58 1.26 -13.71
C CYS A 201 -6.27 2.12 -14.79
N LEU A 202 -7.55 1.81 -15.10
CA LEU A 202 -8.34 2.60 -16.05
C LEU A 202 -8.58 4.05 -15.59
N TRP A 203 -8.72 4.28 -14.29
CA TRP A 203 -8.83 5.64 -13.74
C TRP A 203 -7.51 6.39 -13.88
N CYS A 204 -6.37 5.77 -13.55
CA CYS A 204 -5.03 6.34 -13.69
C CYS A 204 -4.75 6.75 -15.14
N ASN A 205 -5.08 5.90 -16.10
CA ASN A 205 -4.89 6.18 -17.54
C ASN A 205 -5.56 7.49 -18.00
N LYS A 206 -6.64 7.92 -17.33
CA LYS A 206 -7.34 9.18 -17.64
C LYS A 206 -6.70 10.41 -17.00
N GLN A 207 -5.81 10.24 -16.03
CA GLN A 207 -5.18 11.34 -15.28
C GLN A 207 -3.79 11.71 -15.80
N PHE A 208 -3.11 10.80 -16.51
CA PHE A 208 -1.78 11.07 -17.06
C PHE A 208 -1.79 12.27 -18.01
N GLY A 209 -0.86 13.22 -17.79
CA GLY A 209 -0.71 14.41 -18.64
C GLY A 209 -1.91 15.37 -18.66
N SER A 210 -2.79 15.30 -17.65
CA SER A 210 -3.99 16.14 -17.52
C SER A 210 -3.73 17.57 -17.04
#